data_AF-A0A497RP74-F1
#
_entry.id   AF-A0A497RP74-F1
#
_cell.length_a   1.000
_cell.length_b   1.000
_cell.length_c   1.000
_cell.angle_alpha   90.00
_cell.angle_beta   90.00
_cell.angle_gamma   90.00
#
_symmetry.space_group_name_H-M   'P 1'
#
loop_
_entity.id
_entity.type
_entity.pdbx_description
1 polymer ?
#
loop_
_entity_poly.entity_id
_entity_poly.type
_entity_poly.pdbx_seq_one_letter_code
_entity_poly.pdbx_strand_id
1 'polypeptide(L)'
;MVADQIIFYQEIGAEIFLCSADLEAYVVRGMDLETVRNIAIEEYLTNYIALGLKEKNLRFWFQTDYVTPYYRLRDMLSRKVTFSELNGIYGDLAPGKIFSVITQAADILHPQLEEFGGPRPTVVPVGADQDPHLRLTRDLASRFQTEFRFILPSSTYHRFMRGLHGGKMSSSDPKSYIALTDESKDAINKIMNAKTGGRATVDEQRKKGGIPGECMVYDLFLYHLIDDDQKLKNIYEDCISGARICGECKANCAELTVNFLREHQRRREKVRDVVDRILGKR
;
A
#
# COMPACT_ATOMS: atom_id res chain seq x y z
N MET A 1 -3.68 4.70 -1.08
CA MET A 1 -3.81 4.62 0.40
C MET A 1 -2.45 4.52 1.08
N VAL A 2 -1.69 3.42 0.93
CA VAL A 2 -0.37 3.30 1.59
C VAL A 2 0.64 4.31 1.03
N ALA A 3 0.68 4.48 -0.29
CA ALA A 3 1.52 5.51 -0.93
C ALA A 3 1.20 6.92 -0.39
N ASP A 4 -0.09 7.28 -0.30
CA ASP A 4 -0.53 8.58 0.24
C ASP A 4 -0.10 8.78 1.70
N GLN A 5 -0.18 7.73 2.53
CA GLN A 5 0.30 7.79 3.92
C GLN A 5 1.82 8.00 3.99
N ILE A 6 2.58 7.30 3.15
CA ILE A 6 4.05 7.44 3.09
C ILE A 6 4.42 8.87 2.64
N ILE A 7 3.72 9.40 1.63
CA ILE A 7 3.91 10.78 1.15
C ILE A 7 3.60 11.77 2.26
N PHE A 8 2.45 11.62 2.93
CA PHE A 8 2.07 12.45 4.07
C PHE A 8 3.12 12.42 5.19
N TYR A 9 3.62 11.23 5.56
CA TYR A 9 4.68 11.11 6.56
C TYR A 9 5.97 11.82 6.13
N GLN A 10 6.33 11.74 4.86
CA GLN A 10 7.49 12.47 4.33
C GLN A 10 7.29 13.99 4.38
N GLU A 11 6.07 14.47 4.10
CA GLU A 11 5.72 15.89 4.16
C GLU A 11 5.83 16.47 5.57
N ILE A 12 5.45 15.70 6.59
CA ILE A 12 5.63 16.09 8.00
C ILE A 12 7.05 15.85 8.53
N GLY A 13 7.99 15.44 7.66
CA GLY A 13 9.42 15.39 7.94
C GLY A 13 9.98 14.01 8.27
N ALA A 14 9.23 12.92 8.09
CA ALA A 14 9.74 11.57 8.30
C ALA A 14 10.80 11.19 7.26
N GLU A 15 11.77 10.38 7.68
CA GLU A 15 12.65 9.64 6.77
C GLU A 15 11.93 8.35 6.33
N ILE A 16 11.80 8.17 5.02
CA ILE A 16 11.07 7.06 4.43
C ILE A 16 12.03 5.93 4.10
N PHE A 17 11.75 4.76 4.66
CA PHE A 17 12.40 3.49 4.31
C PHE A 17 11.40 2.65 3.52
N LEU A 18 11.64 2.50 2.21
CA LEU A 18 10.77 1.79 1.28
C LEU A 18 11.51 0.59 0.68
N CYS A 19 11.13 -0.62 1.08
CA CYS A 19 11.74 -1.85 0.57
C CYS A 19 10.93 -2.48 -0.56
N SER A 20 11.62 -3.11 -1.51
CA SER A 20 11.05 -4.13 -2.38
C SER A 20 11.25 -5.51 -1.75
N ALA A 21 10.15 -6.22 -1.49
CA ALA A 21 10.15 -7.57 -0.93
C ALA A 21 10.51 -8.65 -1.96
N ASP A 22 11.60 -8.43 -2.71
CA ASP A 22 11.99 -9.28 -3.83
C ASP A 22 12.46 -10.67 -3.41
N LEU A 23 13.01 -10.81 -2.20
CA LEU A 23 13.32 -12.12 -1.62
C LEU A 23 12.04 -12.94 -1.40
N GLU A 24 11.01 -12.37 -0.77
CA GLU A 24 9.74 -13.08 -0.54
C GLU A 24 9.10 -13.52 -1.86
N ALA A 25 9.06 -12.62 -2.84
CA ALA A 25 8.49 -12.93 -4.16
C ALA A 25 9.24 -14.10 -4.84
N TYR A 26 10.56 -14.16 -4.71
CA TYR A 26 11.37 -15.26 -5.22
C TYR A 26 11.12 -16.57 -4.45
N VAL A 27 11.36 -16.58 -3.14
CA VAL A 27 11.39 -17.83 -2.35
C VAL A 27 10.02 -18.37 -1.96
N VAL A 28 8.98 -17.52 -1.91
CA VAL A 28 7.62 -17.92 -1.50
C VAL A 28 6.68 -17.98 -2.70
N ARG A 29 6.80 -17.04 -3.65
CA ARG A 29 5.88 -16.95 -4.80
C ARG A 29 6.45 -17.56 -6.08
N GLY A 30 7.72 -17.99 -6.07
CA GLY A 30 8.37 -18.62 -7.21
C GLY A 30 8.54 -17.70 -8.42
N MET A 31 8.60 -16.38 -8.18
CA MET A 31 8.80 -15.40 -9.24
C MET A 31 10.29 -15.23 -9.55
N ASP A 32 10.62 -14.91 -10.79
CA ASP A 32 12.00 -14.57 -11.19
C ASP A 32 12.45 -13.21 -10.59
N LEU A 33 13.71 -13.13 -10.12
CA LEU A 33 14.23 -11.94 -9.44
C LEU A 33 14.30 -10.72 -10.35
N GLU A 34 14.73 -10.88 -11.61
CA GLU A 34 14.81 -9.77 -12.56
C GLU A 34 13.40 -9.21 -12.82
N THR A 35 12.45 -10.10 -13.02
CA THR A 35 11.03 -9.75 -13.20
C THR A 35 10.48 -8.99 -12.00
N VAL A 36 10.72 -9.46 -10.78
CA VAL A 36 10.23 -8.80 -9.56
C VAL A 36 10.86 -7.42 -9.38
N ARG A 37 12.16 -7.29 -9.65
CA ARG A 37 12.85 -6.00 -9.55
C ARG A 37 12.34 -5.00 -10.57
N ASN A 38 12.09 -5.44 -11.80
CA ASN A 38 11.48 -4.60 -12.84
C ASN A 38 10.08 -4.15 -12.43
N ILE A 39 9.24 -5.04 -11.89
CA ILE A 39 7.92 -4.68 -11.35
C ILE A 39 8.07 -3.66 -10.21
N ALA A 40 8.97 -3.87 -9.26
CA ALA A 40 9.18 -2.95 -8.14
C ALA A 40 9.61 -1.54 -8.61
N ILE A 41 10.42 -1.45 -9.66
CA ILE A 41 10.85 -0.17 -10.22
C ILE A 41 9.71 0.48 -11.01
N GLU A 42 9.15 -0.23 -11.98
CA GLU A 42 8.20 0.33 -12.95
C GLU A 42 6.82 0.54 -12.34
N GLU A 43 6.32 -0.41 -11.56
CA GLU A 43 4.94 -0.40 -11.06
C GLU A 43 4.82 0.18 -9.65
N TYR A 44 5.87 0.15 -8.84
CA TYR A 44 5.81 0.66 -7.46
C TYR A 44 6.57 1.97 -7.33
N LEU A 45 7.90 1.95 -7.42
CA LEU A 45 8.72 3.13 -7.17
C LEU A 45 8.36 4.28 -8.12
N THR A 46 8.27 4.03 -9.43
CA THR A 46 7.92 5.06 -10.42
C THR A 46 6.54 5.67 -10.13
N ASN A 47 5.55 4.84 -9.78
CA ASN A 47 4.21 5.34 -9.43
C ASN A 47 4.23 6.13 -8.12
N TYR A 48 5.00 5.73 -7.10
CA TYR A 48 5.10 6.45 -5.83
C TYR A 48 5.71 7.84 -6.03
N ILE A 49 6.79 7.94 -6.82
CA ILE A 49 7.41 9.23 -7.15
C ILE A 49 6.45 10.10 -7.97
N ALA A 50 5.73 9.52 -8.94
CA ALA A 50 4.73 10.24 -9.73
C ALA A 50 3.55 10.78 -8.90
N LEU A 51 3.16 10.07 -7.83
CA LEU A 51 2.14 10.51 -6.87
C LEU A 51 2.64 11.64 -5.96
N GLY A 52 3.96 11.81 -5.81
CA GLY A 52 4.55 12.92 -5.05
C GLY A 52 5.62 12.52 -4.03
N LEU A 53 5.98 11.23 -3.93
CA LEU A 53 7.09 10.81 -3.08
C LEU A 53 8.38 11.46 -3.58
N LYS A 54 9.14 12.08 -2.67
CA LYS A 54 10.35 12.82 -3.00
C LYS A 54 11.58 11.94 -2.77
N GLU A 55 12.60 12.15 -3.59
CA GLU A 55 13.94 11.54 -3.45
C GLU A 55 14.61 11.95 -2.12
N LYS A 56 14.35 13.18 -1.66
CA LYS A 56 14.85 13.67 -0.37
C LYS A 56 14.22 12.87 0.77
N ASN A 57 15.04 12.42 1.72
CA ASN A 57 14.63 11.62 2.87
C ASN A 57 13.94 10.30 2.46
N LEU A 58 14.34 9.72 1.33
CA LEU A 58 13.90 8.41 0.88
C LEU A 58 15.10 7.46 0.78
N ARG A 59 14.95 6.28 1.37
CA ARG A 59 15.84 5.14 1.20
C ARG A 59 15.05 4.00 0.57
N PHE A 60 15.39 3.67 -0.66
CA PHE A 60 14.82 2.54 -1.38
C PHE A 60 15.86 1.43 -1.51
N TRP A 61 15.47 0.17 -1.27
CA TRP A 61 16.35 -0.98 -1.46
C TRP A 61 15.57 -2.24 -1.86
N PHE A 62 16.31 -3.23 -2.36
CA PHE A 62 15.83 -4.59 -2.58
C PHE A 62 16.28 -5.47 -1.42
N GLN A 63 15.40 -6.31 -0.87
CA GLN A 63 15.77 -7.23 0.21
C GLN A 63 16.97 -8.13 -0.14
N THR A 64 17.15 -8.45 -1.43
CA THR A 64 18.29 -9.24 -1.92
C THR A 64 19.51 -8.41 -2.34
N ASP A 65 19.42 -7.08 -2.36
CA ASP A 65 20.52 -6.19 -2.76
C ASP A 65 20.48 -4.87 -1.96
N TYR A 66 21.18 -4.89 -0.81
CA TYR A 66 21.32 -3.76 0.08
C TYR A 66 22.71 -3.71 0.72
N VAL A 67 22.81 -3.67 2.06
CA VAL A 67 24.09 -3.48 2.76
C VAL A 67 24.31 -4.48 3.89
N THR A 68 25.57 -4.75 4.22
CA THR A 68 25.97 -5.75 5.22
C THR A 68 25.34 -5.55 6.61
N PRO A 69 25.20 -4.34 7.18
CA PRO A 69 24.54 -4.16 8.48
C PRO A 69 23.10 -4.70 8.51
N TYR A 70 22.35 -4.49 7.42
CA TYR A 70 20.99 -5.01 7.28
C TYR A 70 20.97 -6.55 7.25
N TYR A 71 21.84 -7.17 6.45
CA TYR A 71 21.94 -8.64 6.39
C TYR A 71 22.38 -9.25 7.72
N ARG A 72 23.32 -8.60 8.42
CA ARG A 72 23.77 -9.02 9.74
C ARG A 72 22.62 -8.98 10.75
N LEU A 73 21.82 -7.91 10.75
CA LEU A 73 20.65 -7.82 11.61
C LEU A 73 19.66 -8.95 11.31
N ARG A 74 19.29 -9.14 10.04
CA ARG A 74 18.42 -10.24 9.61
C ARG A 74 18.88 -11.58 10.17
N ASP A 75 20.16 -11.90 9.98
CA ASP A 75 20.72 -13.18 10.41
C ASP A 75 20.71 -13.29 11.95
N MET A 76 21.01 -12.20 12.67
CA MET A 76 20.98 -12.16 14.13
C MET A 76 19.58 -12.32 14.71
N LEU A 77 18.55 -11.76 14.07
CA LEU A 77 17.15 -11.87 14.51
C LEU A 77 16.70 -13.33 14.63
N SER A 78 17.23 -14.22 13.79
CA SER A 78 16.93 -15.67 13.84
C SER A 78 17.21 -16.31 15.21
N ARG A 79 18.17 -15.78 15.99
CA ARG A 79 18.54 -16.29 17.32
C ARG A 79 17.43 -16.16 18.35
N LYS A 80 16.52 -15.20 18.18
CA LYS A 80 15.47 -14.88 19.17
C LYS A 80 14.06 -15.15 18.65
N VAL A 81 13.94 -15.94 17.58
CA VAL A 81 12.67 -16.41 17.03
C VAL A 81 12.61 -17.93 17.21
N THR A 82 11.50 -18.45 17.71
CA THR A 82 11.27 -19.90 17.77
C THR A 82 10.40 -20.38 16.61
N PHE A 83 10.58 -21.64 16.22
CA PHE A 83 9.73 -22.27 15.20
C PHE A 83 8.26 -22.29 15.63
N SER A 84 7.97 -22.50 16.92
CA SER A 84 6.60 -22.52 17.43
C SER A 84 5.89 -21.18 17.30
N GLU A 85 6.60 -20.07 17.53
CA GLU A 85 6.04 -18.72 17.32
C GLU A 85 5.73 -18.47 15.85
N LEU A 86 6.67 -18.80 14.97
CA LEU A 86 6.46 -18.66 13.53
C LEU A 86 5.27 -19.51 13.05
N ASN A 87 5.16 -20.75 13.53
CA ASN A 87 4.08 -21.66 13.12
C ASN A 87 2.72 -21.16 13.63
N GLY A 88 2.69 -20.60 14.85
CA GLY A 88 1.48 -19.98 15.41
C GLY A 88 0.98 -18.77 14.62
N ILE A 89 1.87 -18.02 13.98
CA ILE A 89 1.50 -16.82 13.20
C ILE A 89 1.21 -17.18 11.74
N TYR A 90 2.03 -18.02 11.11
CA TYR A 90 2.03 -18.20 9.65
C TYR A 90 1.54 -19.58 9.18
N GLY A 91 1.30 -20.52 10.09
CA GLY A 91 0.94 -21.90 9.74
C GLY A 91 2.13 -22.63 9.10
N ASP A 92 1.94 -23.17 7.89
CA ASP A 92 2.98 -23.92 7.18
C ASP A 92 4.24 -23.07 6.92
N LEU A 93 5.41 -23.62 7.24
CA LEU A 93 6.71 -22.93 7.28
C LEU A 93 7.78 -23.67 6.45
N ALA A 94 7.72 -23.50 5.14
CA ALA A 94 8.87 -23.80 4.29
C ALA A 94 10.07 -22.88 4.66
N PRO A 95 11.33 -23.32 4.48
CA PRO A 95 12.51 -22.51 4.80
C PRO A 95 12.49 -21.11 4.17
N GLY A 96 12.07 -20.98 2.92
CA GLY A 96 11.95 -19.68 2.24
C GLY A 96 11.01 -18.71 2.98
N LYS A 97 9.90 -19.21 3.52
CA LYS A 97 8.93 -18.40 4.28
C LYS A 97 9.46 -18.01 5.65
N ILE A 98 10.26 -18.86 6.29
CA ILE A 98 10.96 -18.50 7.54
C ILE A 98 11.93 -17.34 7.27
N PHE A 99 12.73 -17.44 6.20
CA PHE A 99 13.64 -16.37 5.80
C PHE A 99 12.91 -15.08 5.46
N SER A 100 11.79 -15.13 4.72
CA SER A 100 11.03 -13.92 4.37
C SER A 100 10.47 -13.21 5.60
N VAL A 101 9.97 -13.94 6.60
CA VAL A 101 9.46 -13.36 7.85
C VAL A 101 10.59 -12.70 8.66
N ILE A 102 11.75 -13.35 8.79
CA ILE A 102 12.88 -12.77 9.51
C ILE A 102 13.39 -11.51 8.77
N THR A 103 13.39 -11.55 7.44
CA THR A 103 13.76 -10.42 6.58
C THR A 103 12.82 -9.23 6.78
N GLN A 104 11.51 -9.47 6.81
CA GLN A 104 10.52 -8.41 7.06
C GLN A 104 10.66 -7.77 8.45
N ALA A 105 11.04 -8.54 9.47
CA ALA A 105 11.37 -7.97 10.78
C ALA A 105 12.64 -7.09 10.72
N ALA A 106 13.64 -7.48 9.93
CA ALA A 106 14.83 -6.67 9.69
C ALA A 106 14.50 -5.40 8.90
N ASP A 107 13.60 -5.44 7.92
CA ASP A 107 13.16 -4.26 7.17
C ASP A 107 12.61 -3.17 8.12
N ILE A 108 11.86 -3.57 9.15
CA ILE A 108 11.25 -2.66 10.13
C ILE A 108 12.28 -2.15 11.16
N LEU A 109 13.24 -2.98 11.58
CA LEU A 109 14.16 -2.67 12.69
C LEU A 109 15.49 -2.06 12.25
N HIS A 110 15.97 -2.36 11.04
CA HIS A 110 17.25 -1.85 10.56
C HIS A 110 17.35 -0.31 10.49
N PRO A 111 16.27 0.48 10.29
CA PRO A 111 16.37 1.94 10.31
C PRO A 111 16.89 2.50 11.64
N GLN A 112 16.82 1.69 12.71
CA GLN A 112 17.26 2.04 14.05
C GLN A 112 18.72 1.64 14.35
N LEU A 113 19.43 0.99 13.43
CA LEU A 113 20.86 0.74 13.63
C LEU A 113 21.66 2.05 13.48
N GLU A 114 22.81 2.13 14.14
CA GLU A 114 23.69 3.30 14.12
C GLU A 114 24.03 3.74 12.68
N GLU A 115 24.27 2.78 11.80
CA GLU A 115 24.61 3.02 10.40
C GLU A 115 23.53 3.76 9.59
N PHE A 116 22.28 3.73 10.07
CA PHE A 116 21.17 4.39 9.40
C PHE A 116 20.72 5.67 10.11
N GLY A 117 21.19 5.92 11.33
CA GLY A 117 20.86 7.10 12.16
C GLY A 117 20.49 6.76 13.61
N GLY A 118 20.65 5.50 14.02
CA GLY A 118 20.54 5.06 15.41
C GLY A 118 19.11 4.94 15.94
N PRO A 119 18.96 4.60 17.24
CA PRO A 119 17.68 4.39 17.89
C PRO A 119 16.72 5.56 17.73
N ARG A 120 15.60 5.31 17.04
CA ARG A 120 14.57 6.32 16.80
C ARG A 120 13.19 5.69 16.67
N PRO A 121 12.10 6.44 16.96
CA PRO A 121 10.75 5.95 16.73
C PRO A 121 10.53 5.61 15.26
N THR A 122 10.00 4.40 15.00
CA THR A 122 9.55 3.99 13.67
C THR A 122 8.03 3.81 13.67
N VAL A 123 7.38 4.16 12.57
CA VAL A 123 5.95 3.93 12.34
C VAL A 123 5.76 3.12 11.07
N VAL A 124 4.97 2.04 11.16
CA VAL A 124 4.69 1.14 10.04
C VAL A 124 3.20 1.23 9.69
N PRO A 125 2.82 1.79 8.52
CA PRO A 125 1.45 1.76 8.06
C PRO A 125 1.07 0.34 7.60
N VAL A 126 0.04 -0.25 8.22
CA VAL A 126 -0.32 -1.65 7.99
C VAL A 126 -1.83 -1.86 7.86
N GLY A 127 -2.22 -2.93 7.17
CA GLY A 127 -3.56 -3.50 7.29
C GLY A 127 -3.68 -4.29 8.60
N ALA A 128 -4.91 -4.46 9.10
CA ALA A 128 -5.16 -5.19 10.36
C ALA A 128 -4.72 -6.67 10.31
N ASP A 129 -4.67 -7.27 9.12
CA ASP A 129 -4.18 -8.63 8.86
C ASP A 129 -2.65 -8.78 9.05
N GLN A 130 -1.89 -7.69 9.02
CA GLN A 130 -0.43 -7.69 9.20
C GLN A 130 -0.02 -7.52 10.68
N ASP A 131 -0.98 -7.27 11.58
CA ASP A 131 -0.73 -7.10 13.01
C ASP A 131 0.05 -8.26 13.66
N PRO A 132 -0.22 -9.55 13.33
CA PRO A 132 0.54 -10.65 13.91
C PRO A 132 2.05 -10.56 13.63
N HIS A 133 2.45 -10.13 12.43
CA HIS A 133 3.86 -9.90 12.10
C HIS A 133 4.44 -8.76 12.95
N LEU A 134 3.72 -7.63 13.02
CA LEU A 134 4.18 -6.47 13.75
C LEU A 134 4.36 -6.76 15.24
N ARG A 135 3.48 -7.58 15.84
CA ARG A 135 3.62 -8.07 17.22
C ARG A 135 4.91 -8.88 17.40
N LEU A 136 5.21 -9.80 16.48
CA LEU A 136 6.49 -10.52 16.46
C LEU A 136 7.68 -9.56 16.34
N THR A 137 7.60 -8.54 15.49
CA THR A 137 8.67 -7.53 15.36
C THR A 137 8.88 -6.73 16.64
N ARG A 138 7.80 -6.37 17.36
CA ARG A 138 7.88 -5.70 18.67
C ARG A 138 8.49 -6.60 19.74
N ASP A 139 8.15 -7.88 19.74
CA ASP A 139 8.77 -8.86 20.65
C ASP A 139 10.26 -9.01 20.36
N LEU A 140 10.66 -9.05 19.07
CA LEU A 140 12.06 -9.07 18.67
C LEU A 140 12.81 -7.81 19.08
N ALA A 141 12.21 -6.63 18.87
CA ALA A 141 12.75 -5.36 19.32
C ALA A 141 13.04 -5.38 20.83
N SER A 142 12.10 -5.90 21.64
CA SER A 142 12.27 -6.05 23.08
C SER A 142 13.39 -7.05 23.44
N ARG A 143 13.43 -8.21 22.80
CA ARG A 143 14.46 -9.25 23.04
C ARG A 143 15.88 -8.76 22.73
N PHE A 144 16.00 -7.81 21.82
CA PHE A 144 17.26 -7.22 21.35
C PHE A 144 17.51 -5.81 21.89
N GLN A 145 16.69 -5.32 22.81
CA GLN A 145 16.76 -3.94 23.30
C GLN A 145 18.11 -3.62 23.97
N THR A 146 18.72 -4.57 24.67
CA THR A 146 20.04 -4.35 25.30
C THR A 146 21.19 -4.32 24.30
N GLU A 147 21.06 -5.05 23.19
CA GLU A 147 22.12 -5.20 22.18
C GLU A 147 22.08 -4.07 21.15
N PHE A 148 20.89 -3.71 20.66
CA PHE A 148 20.72 -2.72 19.58
C PHE A 148 19.98 -1.46 20.00
N ARG A 149 19.52 -1.36 21.27
CA ARG A 149 18.76 -0.21 21.78
C ARG A 149 17.48 0.08 21.00
N PHE A 150 16.85 -0.96 20.45
CA PHE A 150 15.62 -0.80 19.67
C PHE A 150 14.50 -0.16 20.49
N ILE A 151 13.81 0.76 19.84
CA ILE A 151 12.50 1.28 20.22
C ILE A 151 11.45 0.43 19.51
N LEU A 152 10.43 -0.01 20.25
CA LEU A 152 9.38 -0.85 19.66
C LEU A 152 8.65 -0.09 18.54
N PRO A 153 8.53 -0.66 17.33
CA PRO A 153 7.91 0.00 16.18
C PRO A 153 6.43 0.29 16.45
N SER A 154 6.00 1.52 16.24
CA SER A 154 4.59 1.91 16.24
C SER A 154 3.92 1.57 14.91
N SER A 155 2.59 1.59 14.87
CA SER A 155 1.84 1.33 13.65
C SER A 155 0.59 2.19 13.54
N THR A 156 0.18 2.41 12.30
CA THR A 156 -1.14 2.95 11.95
C THR A 156 -1.90 1.91 11.15
N TYR A 157 -3.16 1.70 11.51
CA TYR A 157 -4.02 0.70 10.88
C TYR A 157 -4.98 1.36 9.91
N HIS A 158 -5.00 0.88 8.68
CA HIS A 158 -5.94 1.34 7.67
C HIS A 158 -6.94 0.26 7.30
N ARG A 159 -8.15 0.71 6.94
CA ARG A 159 -9.18 -0.19 6.41
C ARG A 159 -8.82 -0.56 4.99
N PHE A 160 -9.04 -1.82 4.61
CA PHE A 160 -8.91 -2.22 3.23
C PHE A 160 -10.00 -1.57 2.38
N MET A 161 -9.56 -0.91 1.31
CA MET A 161 -10.47 -0.56 0.24
C MET A 161 -10.96 -1.83 -0.44
N ARG A 162 -12.26 -1.86 -0.72
CA ARG A 162 -12.92 -3.00 -1.37
C ARG A 162 -12.67 -2.96 -2.87
N GLY A 163 -12.64 -4.13 -3.50
CA GLY A 163 -12.61 -4.23 -4.95
C GLY A 163 -13.93 -3.72 -5.57
N LEU A 164 -13.88 -3.33 -6.84
CA LEU A 164 -15.00 -2.71 -7.56
C LEU A 164 -16.27 -3.58 -7.61
N HIS A 165 -16.16 -4.90 -7.45
CA HIS A 165 -17.30 -5.81 -7.42
C HIS A 165 -17.74 -6.22 -5.99
N GLY A 166 -17.10 -5.65 -4.97
CA GLY A 166 -17.17 -6.12 -3.58
C GLY A 166 -16.11 -7.20 -3.30
N GLY A 167 -15.66 -7.29 -2.05
CA GLY A 167 -14.55 -8.17 -1.66
C GLY A 167 -13.19 -7.48 -1.71
N LYS A 168 -12.10 -8.26 -1.80
CA LYS A 168 -10.72 -7.74 -1.86
C LYS A 168 -10.35 -7.35 -3.29
N MET A 169 -9.54 -6.31 -3.45
CA MET A 169 -8.83 -6.05 -4.71
C MET A 169 -7.81 -7.18 -4.94
N SER A 170 -7.72 -7.68 -6.17
CA SER A 170 -6.77 -8.72 -6.53
C SER A 170 -6.13 -8.44 -7.87
N SER A 171 -4.80 -8.50 -7.95
CA SER A 171 -4.07 -8.43 -9.22
C SER A 171 -4.45 -9.54 -10.20
N SER A 172 -4.91 -10.70 -9.69
CA SER A 172 -5.40 -11.82 -10.51
C SER A 172 -6.79 -11.59 -11.13
N ASP A 173 -7.54 -10.60 -10.63
CA ASP A 173 -8.80 -10.16 -11.24
C ASP A 173 -8.68 -8.67 -11.64
N PRO A 174 -8.23 -8.38 -12.87
CA PRO A 174 -8.07 -7.01 -13.36
C PRO A 174 -9.36 -6.17 -13.36
N LYS A 175 -10.53 -6.79 -13.27
CA LYS A 175 -11.82 -6.05 -13.19
C LYS A 175 -12.12 -5.58 -11.77
N SER A 176 -11.44 -6.14 -10.77
CA SER A 176 -11.65 -5.81 -9.36
C SER A 176 -11.01 -4.48 -8.92
N TYR A 177 -10.14 -3.88 -9.72
CA TYR A 177 -9.42 -2.64 -9.38
C TYR A 177 -9.14 -1.75 -10.60
N ILE A 178 -8.85 -0.48 -10.34
CA ILE A 178 -8.39 0.49 -11.34
C ILE A 178 -6.87 0.57 -11.23
N ALA A 179 -6.15 0.21 -12.29
CA ALA A 179 -4.70 0.35 -12.35
C ALA A 179 -4.34 1.82 -12.63
N LEU A 180 -3.21 2.29 -12.09
CA LEU A 180 -2.69 3.63 -12.40
C LEU A 180 -2.27 3.79 -13.87
N THR A 181 -2.08 2.66 -14.55
CA THR A 181 -1.74 2.54 -15.98
C THR A 181 -2.95 2.16 -16.84
N ASP A 182 -4.16 2.08 -16.27
CA ASP A 182 -5.36 1.83 -17.08
C ASP A 182 -5.58 2.95 -18.09
N GLU A 183 -5.98 2.57 -19.30
CA GLU A 183 -6.47 3.50 -20.31
C GLU A 183 -7.79 4.14 -19.85
N SER A 184 -8.04 5.37 -20.29
CA SER A 184 -9.25 6.12 -19.89
C SER A 184 -10.53 5.31 -20.15
N LYS A 185 -10.60 4.60 -21.27
CA LYS A 185 -11.75 3.77 -21.65
C LYS A 185 -11.96 2.60 -20.69
N ASP A 186 -10.89 1.96 -20.26
CA ASP A 186 -10.96 0.80 -19.38
C ASP A 186 -11.33 1.21 -17.95
N ALA A 187 -10.75 2.31 -17.45
CA ALA A 187 -11.14 2.88 -16.17
C ALA A 187 -12.64 3.26 -16.14
N ILE A 188 -13.15 3.93 -17.19
CA ILE A 188 -14.59 4.23 -17.32
C ILE A 188 -15.41 2.94 -17.28
N ASN A 189 -15.05 1.94 -18.10
CA ASN A 189 -15.78 0.67 -18.14
C ASN A 189 -15.81 -0.03 -16.77
N LYS A 190 -14.68 -0.07 -16.06
CA LYS A 190 -14.59 -0.66 -14.72
C LYS A 190 -15.49 0.07 -13.71
N ILE A 191 -15.46 1.40 -13.70
CA ILE A 191 -16.30 2.23 -12.80
C ILE A 191 -17.79 2.05 -13.13
N MET A 192 -18.16 2.06 -14.41
CA MET A 192 -19.54 1.87 -14.84
C MET A 192 -20.08 0.49 -14.44
N ASN A 193 -19.22 -0.53 -14.36
CA ASN A 193 -19.56 -1.88 -13.89
C ASN A 193 -19.36 -2.10 -12.38
N ALA A 194 -18.89 -1.10 -11.64
CA ALA A 194 -18.66 -1.23 -10.20
C ALA A 194 -19.98 -1.47 -9.43
N LYS A 195 -19.90 -2.27 -8.37
CA LYS A 195 -21.00 -2.50 -7.43
C LYS A 195 -21.34 -1.19 -6.71
N THR A 196 -22.63 -0.91 -6.64
CA THR A 196 -23.17 0.25 -5.90
C THR A 196 -24.07 -0.23 -4.78
N GLY A 197 -24.31 0.63 -3.79
CA GLY A 197 -25.37 0.45 -2.79
C GLY A 197 -26.72 1.04 -3.23
N GLY A 198 -26.94 1.22 -4.54
CA GLY A 198 -28.19 1.74 -5.08
C GLY A 198 -29.33 0.72 -5.07
N ARG A 199 -30.50 1.13 -5.58
CA ARG A 199 -31.68 0.28 -5.75
C ARG A 199 -31.80 -0.29 -7.18
N ALA A 200 -32.73 -1.23 -7.36
CA ALA A 200 -32.96 -1.88 -8.65
C ALA A 200 -33.49 -0.91 -9.73
N THR A 201 -34.27 0.09 -9.33
CA THR A 201 -34.84 1.10 -10.24
C THR A 201 -34.60 2.52 -9.75
N VAL A 202 -34.67 3.49 -10.66
CA VAL A 202 -34.58 4.92 -10.35
C VAL A 202 -35.69 5.35 -9.38
N ASP A 203 -36.91 4.85 -9.56
CA ASP A 203 -38.03 5.17 -8.68
C ASP A 203 -37.81 4.66 -7.26
N GLU A 204 -37.28 3.45 -7.11
CA GLU A 204 -36.91 2.94 -5.79
C GLU A 204 -35.76 3.74 -5.17
N GLN A 205 -34.75 4.11 -5.95
CA GLN A 205 -33.64 4.95 -5.50
C GLN A 205 -34.16 6.30 -4.98
N ARG A 206 -35.06 6.97 -5.71
CA ARG A 206 -35.66 8.24 -5.29
C ARG A 206 -36.51 8.13 -4.03
N LYS A 207 -37.19 6.99 -3.83
CA LYS A 207 -38.07 6.78 -2.66
C LYS A 207 -37.32 6.30 -1.41
N LYS A 208 -36.32 5.45 -1.56
CA LYS A 208 -35.66 4.72 -0.46
C LYS A 208 -34.20 5.11 -0.24
N GLY A 209 -33.64 5.96 -1.10
CA GLY A 209 -32.21 6.29 -1.10
C GLY A 209 -31.30 5.11 -1.42
N GLY A 210 -30.00 5.40 -1.53
CA GLY A 210 -28.94 4.40 -1.60
C GLY A 210 -28.27 4.15 -0.25
N ILE A 211 -27.35 3.19 -0.23
CA ILE A 211 -26.54 2.81 0.93
C ILE A 211 -25.06 3.06 0.59
N PRO A 212 -24.53 4.28 0.83
CA PRO A 212 -23.14 4.61 0.49
C PRO A 212 -22.11 3.67 1.12
N GLY A 213 -22.39 3.17 2.34
CA GLY A 213 -21.53 2.20 3.03
C GLY A 213 -21.32 0.87 2.30
N GLU A 214 -22.16 0.54 1.31
CA GLU A 214 -22.05 -0.66 0.46
C GLU A 214 -21.66 -0.33 -0.99
N CYS A 215 -21.27 0.92 -1.27
CA CYS A 215 -21.05 1.43 -2.62
C CYS A 215 -19.55 1.60 -2.93
N MET A 216 -19.04 0.89 -3.94
CA MET A 216 -17.61 0.97 -4.29
C MET A 216 -17.27 2.31 -4.98
N VAL A 217 -18.26 2.93 -5.63
CA VAL A 217 -18.13 4.27 -6.21
C VAL A 217 -17.96 5.32 -5.11
N TYR A 218 -18.67 5.18 -4.00
CA TYR A 218 -18.49 6.08 -2.85
C TYR A 218 -17.14 5.85 -2.17
N ASP A 219 -16.67 4.60 -2.08
CA ASP A 219 -15.31 4.30 -1.61
C ASP A 219 -14.25 5.02 -2.47
N LEU A 220 -14.38 5.04 -3.80
CA LEU A 220 -13.44 5.77 -4.68
C LEU A 220 -13.41 7.28 -4.39
N PHE A 221 -14.58 7.90 -4.18
CA PHE A 221 -14.64 9.29 -3.76
C PHE A 221 -13.93 9.53 -2.44
N LEU A 222 -14.28 8.72 -1.43
CA LEU A 222 -13.80 8.87 -0.06
C LEU A 222 -12.29 8.70 0.06
N TYR A 223 -11.70 7.74 -0.66
CA TYR A 223 -10.28 7.42 -0.49
C TYR A 223 -9.34 8.15 -1.45
N HIS A 224 -9.81 8.54 -2.65
CA HIS A 224 -8.89 8.91 -3.74
C HIS A 224 -9.27 10.13 -4.57
N LEU A 225 -10.57 10.42 -4.74
CA LEU A 225 -10.99 11.39 -5.76
C LEU A 225 -11.44 12.75 -5.19
N ILE A 226 -11.81 12.81 -3.90
CA ILE A 226 -12.34 14.02 -3.29
C ILE A 226 -11.74 14.23 -1.90
N ASP A 227 -10.91 15.27 -1.76
CA ASP A 227 -10.32 15.68 -0.48
C ASP A 227 -11.23 16.64 0.32
N ASP A 228 -12.26 17.20 -0.32
CA ASP A 228 -13.19 18.16 0.30
C ASP A 228 -14.31 17.41 1.05
N ASP A 229 -14.21 17.41 2.37
CA ASP A 229 -15.16 16.76 3.28
C ASP A 229 -16.62 17.22 3.07
N GLN A 230 -16.84 18.49 2.74
CA GLN A 230 -18.20 19.00 2.51
C GLN A 230 -18.78 18.45 1.21
N LYS A 231 -17.97 18.32 0.16
CA LYS A 231 -18.40 17.65 -1.09
C LYS A 231 -18.72 16.18 -0.86
N LEU A 232 -17.90 15.46 -0.10
CA LEU A 232 -18.17 14.08 0.27
C LEU A 232 -19.47 13.93 1.05
N LYS A 233 -19.68 14.81 2.04
CA LYS A 233 -20.92 14.86 2.82
C LYS A 233 -22.14 15.11 1.96
N ASN A 234 -22.07 16.05 1.02
CA ASN A 234 -23.17 16.32 0.10
C ASN A 234 -23.47 15.10 -0.79
N ILE A 235 -22.45 14.42 -1.34
CA ILE A 235 -22.64 13.20 -2.13
C ILE A 235 -23.31 12.10 -1.29
N TYR A 236 -22.92 11.96 -0.02
CA TYR A 236 -23.53 11.03 0.91
C TYR A 236 -25.00 11.37 1.15
N GLU A 237 -25.31 12.62 1.49
CA GLU A 237 -26.67 13.11 1.77
C GLU A 237 -27.59 13.01 0.55
N ASP A 238 -27.11 13.36 -0.64
CA ASP A 238 -27.86 13.21 -1.88
C ASP A 238 -28.16 11.74 -2.20
N CYS A 239 -27.23 10.84 -1.87
CA CYS A 239 -27.40 9.40 -2.09
C CYS A 239 -28.46 8.82 -1.15
N ILE A 240 -28.37 9.09 0.16
CA ILE A 240 -29.32 8.56 1.16
C ILE A 240 -30.72 9.16 1.02
N SER A 241 -30.84 10.39 0.52
CA SER A 241 -32.14 11.03 0.25
C SER A 241 -32.78 10.57 -1.06
N GLY A 242 -32.01 9.91 -1.94
CA GLY A 242 -32.46 9.52 -3.27
C GLY A 242 -32.40 10.65 -4.31
N ALA A 243 -31.87 11.82 -3.96
CA ALA A 243 -31.66 12.94 -4.89
C ALA A 243 -30.65 12.59 -6.00
N ARG A 244 -29.65 11.77 -5.67
CA ARG A 244 -28.60 11.32 -6.59
C ARG A 244 -28.86 9.91 -7.13
N ILE A 245 -28.73 9.75 -8.44
CA ILE A 245 -28.90 8.46 -9.15
C ILE A 245 -27.52 7.83 -9.44
N CYS A 246 -27.43 6.50 -9.32
CA CYS A 246 -26.16 5.78 -9.43
C CYS A 246 -25.46 5.92 -10.79
N GLY A 247 -26.21 6.01 -11.90
CA GLY A 247 -25.64 6.18 -13.24
C GLY A 247 -24.87 7.50 -13.38
N GLU A 248 -25.49 8.60 -12.96
CA GLU A 248 -24.88 9.94 -12.93
C GLU A 248 -23.69 9.99 -11.97
N CYS A 249 -23.85 9.38 -10.78
CA CYS A 249 -22.80 9.28 -9.78
C CYS A 249 -21.56 8.54 -10.31
N LYS A 250 -21.77 7.43 -11.04
CA LYS A 250 -20.70 6.67 -11.72
C LYS A 250 -20.04 7.49 -12.82
N ALA A 251 -20.82 8.20 -13.64
CA ALA A 251 -20.27 9.04 -14.71
C ALA A 251 -19.35 10.14 -14.13
N ASN A 252 -19.77 10.79 -13.05
CA ASN A 252 -18.95 11.77 -12.33
C ASN A 252 -17.68 11.15 -11.73
N CYS A 253 -17.79 9.96 -11.12
CA CYS A 253 -16.62 9.22 -10.62
C CYS A 253 -15.64 8.88 -11.75
N ALA A 254 -16.16 8.46 -12.90
CA ALA A 254 -15.36 8.10 -14.06
C ALA A 254 -14.61 9.31 -14.62
N GLU A 255 -15.25 10.47 -14.70
CA GLU A 255 -14.61 11.72 -15.11
C GLU A 255 -13.45 12.10 -14.17
N LEU A 256 -13.69 12.11 -12.85
CA LEU A 256 -12.65 12.43 -11.87
C LEU A 256 -11.48 11.44 -11.94
N THR A 257 -11.78 10.15 -12.10
CA THR A 257 -10.75 9.11 -12.23
C THR A 257 -9.93 9.28 -13.50
N VAL A 258 -10.57 9.55 -14.65
CA VAL A 258 -9.86 9.77 -15.92
C VAL A 258 -8.95 11.00 -15.83
N ASN A 259 -9.42 12.09 -15.21
CA ASN A 259 -8.60 13.28 -15.01
C ASN A 259 -7.39 13.00 -14.11
N PHE A 260 -7.60 12.25 -13.01
CA PHE A 260 -6.53 11.80 -12.14
C PHE A 260 -5.50 10.93 -12.88
N LEU A 261 -5.95 9.90 -13.61
CA LEU A 261 -5.07 8.98 -14.33
C LEU A 261 -4.23 9.69 -15.39
N ARG A 262 -4.83 10.60 -16.17
CA ARG A 262 -4.11 11.38 -17.18
C ARG A 262 -3.00 12.22 -16.57
N GLU A 263 -3.31 12.91 -15.47
CA GLU A 263 -2.30 13.73 -14.79
C GLU A 263 -1.21 12.85 -14.15
N HIS A 264 -1.59 11.73 -13.54
CA HIS A 264 -0.65 10.77 -12.97
C HIS A 264 0.30 10.19 -14.04
N GLN A 265 -0.24 9.74 -15.17
CA GLN A 265 0.54 9.16 -16.27
C GLN A 265 1.52 10.19 -16.86
N ARG A 266 1.08 11.44 -17.03
CA ARG A 266 1.94 12.56 -17.45
C ARG A 266 3.09 12.81 -16.47
N ARG A 267 2.87 12.67 -15.16
CA ARG A 267 3.94 12.76 -14.15
C ARG A 267 4.86 11.54 -14.22
N ARG A 268 4.29 10.35 -14.39
CA ARG A 268 5.02 9.08 -14.48
C ARG A 268 6.08 9.09 -15.58
N GLU A 269 5.79 9.67 -16.73
CA GLU A 269 6.77 9.83 -17.83
C GLU A 269 7.95 10.73 -17.44
N LYS A 270 7.73 11.73 -16.57
CA LYS A 270 8.72 12.75 -16.21
C LYS A 270 9.61 12.35 -15.04
N VAL A 271 9.24 11.33 -14.29
CA VAL A 271 9.97 10.96 -13.06
C VAL A 271 11.08 9.94 -13.31
N ARG A 272 11.33 9.55 -14.56
CA ARG A 272 12.33 8.52 -14.89
C ARG A 272 13.72 8.86 -14.36
N ASP A 273 14.18 10.08 -14.62
CA ASP A 273 15.49 10.55 -14.15
C ASP A 273 15.60 10.54 -12.61
N VAL A 274 14.48 10.77 -11.91
CA VAL A 274 14.44 10.72 -10.44
C VAL A 274 14.58 9.27 -9.96
N VAL A 275 13.88 8.34 -10.62
CA VAL A 275 13.95 6.91 -10.31
C VAL A 275 15.36 6.37 -10.56
N ASP A 276 16.00 6.73 -11.66
CA ASP A 276 17.36 6.27 -11.98
C ASP A 276 18.39 6.80 -10.96
N ARG A 277 18.24 8.05 -10.49
CA ARG A 277 19.06 8.59 -9.39
C ARG A 277 18.86 7.83 -8.07
N ILE A 278 17.61 7.52 -7.70
CA ILE A 278 17.31 6.73 -6.50
C ILE A 278 17.97 5.34 -6.58
N LEU A 279 17.98 4.74 -7.76
CA LEU A 279 18.60 3.43 -8.00
C LEU A 279 20.14 3.49 -8.12
N GLY A 280 20.74 4.68 -8.08
CA GLY A 280 22.19 4.85 -8.27
C GLY A 280 22.67 4.52 -9.68
N LYS A 281 21.77 4.46 -10.67
CA LYS A 281 22.12 4.30 -12.09
C LYS A 281 22.61 5.66 -12.59
N ARG A 282 23.91 5.79 -12.83
CA ARG A 282 24.52 6.93 -13.53
C ARG A 282 24.72 6.60 -15.00
#